data_AF-A0A9W5YA94-F1
#
_entry.id   AF-A0A9W5YA94-F1
#
_cell.length_a   1.000
_cell.length_b   1.000
_cell.length_c   1.000
_cell.angle_alpha   90.00
_cell.angle_beta   90.00
_cell.angle_gamma   90.00
#
_symmetry.space_group_name_H-M   'P 1'
#
loop_
_entity.id
_entity.type
_entity.pdbx_description
1 polymer ?
#
loop_
_entity_poly.entity_id
_entity_poly.type
_entity_poly.pdbx_seq_one_letter_code
_entity_poly.pdbx_strand_id
1 'polypeptide(L)'
;MLCNLLLNTIHVCMIKECHNKGLYIKLNLVGEKMSKVYTNTETKKDCLLNRLLDVRVNNNLLICSPFFTHNDYLDYIIDNNIKLNLVVRLCTSTDCQLLMSLLDKPNIQVRFFNSRVFHSKMYVIDSKTVILGSSNFTKSGLNENMELNVELDNNFEGFNELLRISVSYWNQAQVLTCEVLNKLSELLEENRSNKDETELEKRIAGINSNIKKKRVFSEIHKKRISESNKGKKGAKLEGERLRKLNDAAILSLSKPVVCINTGKKYDSMQIASREVYGYDRGYGYISKVCKGEREHYKKLVWRYYEEYKDYSDVEKEKLKELIRRINTKQYTEKLKRKILCKSMRYDSLKEFGEYALQSGLIKAGSSRPEQIISALIKSSEKQGIPFARLSTKYGFEYFYYADYDVIMDKDKVVEEKPVKKSLEEYMKEYDELLDLELGDLTLGDLLCSNTKKFYKINDKYYKSKTKLMEDYTYDEIIDRERLLVLIKEKGYSANWQFDIEKVNLSQKNKYYLKDNIIYQYKNDFIKLNCTEVNKEAIMCELELSLKLDFTLNNIY
;
A
#
# COMPACT_ATOMS: atom_id res chain seq x y z
N MET A 1 14.70 6.91 0.43
CA MET A 1 13.51 7.08 -0.43
C MET A 1 13.35 8.51 -0.95
N LEU A 2 13.60 9.58 -0.16
CA LEU A 2 13.60 10.96 -0.67
C LEU A 2 14.82 11.37 -1.51
N CYS A 3 16.01 10.76 -1.32
CA CYS A 3 17.20 11.13 -2.11
C CYS A 3 17.11 10.77 -3.60
N ASN A 4 16.40 9.69 -3.96
CA ASN A 4 16.24 9.29 -5.36
C ASN A 4 15.24 10.15 -6.13
N LEU A 5 14.37 10.89 -5.43
CA LEU A 5 13.39 11.77 -6.08
C LEU A 5 14.00 13.09 -6.59
N LEU A 6 15.16 13.50 -6.06
CA LEU A 6 15.83 14.77 -6.38
C LEU A 6 16.75 14.70 -7.61
N LEU A 7 17.16 13.49 -8.02
CA LEU A 7 18.15 13.32 -9.09
C LEU A 7 17.54 13.11 -10.48
N ASN A 8 16.29 12.65 -10.59
CA ASN A 8 15.71 12.20 -11.85
C ASN A 8 15.04 13.31 -12.69
N THR A 9 15.07 14.57 -12.27
CA THR A 9 14.28 15.65 -12.91
C THR A 9 15.11 16.80 -13.50
N ILE A 10 16.42 16.61 -13.69
CA ILE A 10 17.31 17.67 -14.19
C ILE A 10 17.55 17.52 -15.70
N HIS A 11 16.86 18.32 -16.51
CA HIS A 11 17.28 18.57 -17.90
C HIS A 11 18.40 19.63 -17.93
N VAL A 12 19.61 19.22 -18.32
CA VAL A 12 20.77 20.12 -18.45
C VAL A 12 20.85 20.66 -19.89
N CYS A 13 20.62 21.95 -20.08
CA CYS A 13 21.00 22.65 -21.31
C CYS A 13 22.39 23.27 -21.14
N MET A 14 23.37 22.80 -21.92
CA MET A 14 24.71 23.40 -21.98
C MET A 14 24.74 24.52 -23.02
N ILE A 15 25.06 25.75 -22.60
CA ILE A 15 25.42 26.85 -23.49
C ILE A 15 26.93 27.05 -23.40
N LYS A 16 27.61 27.00 -24.55
CA LYS A 16 29.05 27.24 -24.68
C LYS A 16 29.27 28.72 -24.97
N GLU A 17 29.89 29.45 -24.06
CA GLU A 17 30.46 30.77 -24.33
C GLU A 17 31.98 30.69 -24.21
N CYS A 18 32.68 31.10 -25.28
CA CYS A 18 34.14 31.17 -25.30
C CYS A 18 34.58 32.62 -25.00
N HIS A 19 35.22 32.83 -23.86
CA HIS A 19 36.06 34.01 -23.63
C HIS A 19 37.50 33.59 -23.33
N ASN A 20 38.44 34.38 -23.83
CA ASN A 20 39.83 34.05 -24.14
C ASN A 20 40.77 33.62 -22.98
N LYS A 21 40.30 33.25 -21.79
CA LYS A 21 41.17 32.77 -20.69
C LYS A 21 40.59 31.67 -19.78
N GLY A 22 39.60 30.91 -20.24
CA GLY A 22 39.14 29.73 -19.50
C GLY A 22 37.79 29.24 -19.99
N LEU A 23 37.63 27.92 -20.12
CA LEU A 23 36.36 27.30 -20.43
C LEU A 23 35.50 27.30 -19.15
N TYR A 24 34.53 28.21 -19.06
CA TYR A 24 33.55 28.19 -17.98
C TYR A 24 32.26 27.53 -18.49
N ILE A 25 31.87 26.41 -17.88
CA ILE A 25 30.55 25.82 -18.12
C ILE A 25 29.57 26.53 -17.20
N LYS A 26 28.77 27.44 -17.76
CA LYS A 26 27.64 28.03 -17.05
C LYS A 26 26.45 27.09 -17.18
N LEU A 27 26.19 26.31 -16.12
CA LEU A 27 24.98 25.48 -16.01
C LEU A 27 23.80 26.41 -15.76
N ASN A 28 23.06 26.75 -16.82
CA ASN A 28 21.73 27.34 -16.66
C ASN A 28 20.74 26.18 -16.45
N LEU A 29 20.28 26.01 -15.22
CA LEU A 29 19.12 25.16 -14.92
C LEU A 29 17.89 25.81 -15.56
N VAL A 30 17.49 25.31 -16.72
CA VAL A 30 16.29 25.77 -17.41
C VAL A 30 15.13 24.86 -17.00
N GLY A 31 14.27 25.37 -16.11
CA GLY A 31 12.83 25.28 -16.35
C GLY A 31 12.06 24.04 -15.91
N GLU A 32 12.40 23.39 -14.80
CA GLU A 32 11.36 22.75 -13.99
C GLU A 32 11.34 23.37 -12.60
N LYS A 33 10.17 23.85 -12.21
CA LYS A 33 9.94 24.57 -10.97
C LYS A 33 10.09 23.58 -9.83
N MET A 34 11.31 23.48 -9.31
CA MET A 34 11.67 22.48 -8.31
C MET A 34 10.72 22.52 -7.11
N SER A 35 10.38 21.33 -6.62
CA SER A 35 9.73 21.13 -5.33
C SER A 35 10.52 21.85 -4.23
N LYS A 36 9.82 22.62 -3.39
CA LYS A 36 10.44 23.30 -2.26
C LYS A 36 10.49 22.36 -1.06
N VAL A 37 11.60 22.40 -0.33
CA VAL A 37 11.83 21.57 0.86
C VAL A 37 11.84 22.44 2.10
N TYR A 38 11.16 21.99 3.16
CA TYR A 38 11.06 22.68 4.46
C TYR A 38 11.52 21.75 5.56
N THR A 39 12.50 22.21 6.34
CA THR A 39 13.15 21.37 7.36
C THR A 39 12.96 21.84 8.81
N ASN A 40 12.31 22.99 9.02
CA ASN A 40 12.21 23.66 10.32
C ASN A 40 13.59 23.90 10.95
N THR A 41 14.61 24.18 10.14
CA THR A 41 15.94 24.49 10.67
C THR A 41 16.05 25.98 10.99
N GLU A 42 16.49 26.31 12.20
CA GLU A 42 16.70 27.71 12.62
C GLU A 42 17.64 28.46 11.65
N THR A 43 18.65 27.76 11.13
CA THR A 43 19.66 28.33 10.23
C THR A 43 19.09 28.77 8.88
N LYS A 44 18.15 28.01 8.31
CA LYS A 44 17.52 28.34 7.02
C LYS A 44 16.24 29.15 7.17
N LYS A 45 15.67 29.24 8.39
CA LYS A 45 14.34 29.82 8.66
C LYS A 45 13.25 29.21 7.78
N ASP A 46 13.45 27.97 7.35
CA ASP A 46 12.64 27.26 6.37
C ASP A 46 11.54 26.44 7.06
N CYS A 47 10.96 26.98 8.14
CA CYS A 47 9.90 26.27 8.85
C CYS A 47 8.62 26.20 8.02
N LEU A 48 7.92 25.07 8.17
CA LEU A 48 6.68 24.83 7.45
C LEU A 48 5.62 25.87 7.82
N LEU A 49 5.60 26.33 9.08
CA LEU A 49 4.71 27.40 9.53
C LEU A 49 4.83 28.66 8.67
N ASN A 50 6.06 29.16 8.44
CA ASN A 50 6.29 30.34 7.61
C ASN A 50 5.73 30.12 6.20
N ARG A 51 5.98 28.95 5.62
CA ARG A 51 5.44 28.64 4.31
C ARG A 51 3.91 28.63 4.29
N LEU A 52 3.29 27.98 5.26
CA LEU A 52 1.83 27.90 5.34
C LEU A 52 1.20 29.29 5.46
N LEU A 53 1.80 30.19 6.24
CA LEU A 53 1.39 31.60 6.33
C LEU A 53 1.58 32.36 4.99
N ASP A 54 2.64 32.05 4.25
CA ASP A 54 2.95 32.70 2.96
C ASP A 54 2.04 32.31 1.79
N VAL A 55 1.46 31.09 1.78
CA VAL A 55 0.72 30.58 0.61
C VAL A 55 -0.54 31.40 0.31
N ARG A 56 -1.01 32.26 1.23
CA ARG A 56 -2.26 33.04 1.12
C ARG A 56 -3.39 32.18 0.57
N VAL A 57 -3.84 31.23 1.38
CA VAL A 57 -4.95 30.34 1.04
C VAL A 57 -6.16 31.17 0.62
N ASN A 58 -6.60 31.02 -0.63
CA ASN A 58 -7.68 31.84 -1.16
C ASN A 58 -9.05 31.20 -0.93
N ASN A 59 -9.14 29.87 -0.94
CA ASN A 59 -10.43 29.18 -1.00
C ASN A 59 -10.58 28.01 -0.04
N ASN A 60 -9.74 26.98 -0.13
CA ASN A 60 -9.96 25.73 0.59
C ASN A 60 -8.65 25.11 1.05
N LEU A 61 -8.63 24.71 2.31
CA LEU A 61 -7.54 23.97 2.93
C LEU A 61 -8.03 22.59 3.35
N LEU A 62 -7.30 21.53 3.00
CA LEU A 62 -7.50 20.19 3.54
C LEU A 62 -6.23 19.75 4.27
N ILE A 63 -6.34 19.51 5.57
CA ILE A 63 -5.24 19.00 6.40
C ILE A 63 -5.56 17.59 6.83
N CYS A 64 -4.67 16.65 6.54
CA CYS A 64 -4.67 15.31 7.08
C CYS A 64 -3.50 15.18 8.03
N SER A 65 -3.74 14.98 9.33
CA SER A 65 -2.66 14.85 10.30
C SER A 65 -3.08 13.95 11.46
N PRO A 66 -2.28 12.96 11.90
CA PRO A 66 -2.71 12.08 12.98
C PRO A 66 -2.73 12.77 14.33
N PHE A 67 -1.89 13.79 14.54
CA PHE A 67 -1.80 14.54 15.79
C PHE A 67 -2.16 15.99 15.55
N PHE A 68 -2.89 16.55 16.51
CA PHE A 68 -3.48 17.87 16.38
C PHE A 68 -3.46 18.59 17.72
N THR A 69 -2.82 19.75 17.75
CA THR A 69 -2.80 20.66 18.92
C THR A 69 -2.84 22.09 18.43
N HIS A 70 -3.05 23.02 19.36
CA HIS A 70 -3.00 24.45 19.07
C HIS A 70 -1.70 24.85 18.37
N ASN A 71 -1.80 25.72 17.36
CA ASN A 71 -0.68 26.28 16.62
C ASN A 71 -1.08 27.58 15.93
N ASP A 72 -0.09 28.44 15.67
CA ASP A 72 -0.31 29.80 15.15
C ASP A 72 -0.96 29.82 13.75
N TYR A 73 -0.81 28.75 12.96
CA TYR A 73 -1.47 28.66 11.66
C TYR A 73 -2.98 28.39 11.79
N LEU A 74 -3.40 27.68 12.83
CA LEU A 74 -4.83 27.51 13.13
C LEU A 74 -5.49 28.84 13.48
N ASP A 75 -4.82 29.68 14.26
CA ASP A 75 -5.29 31.03 14.59
C ASP A 75 -5.45 31.86 13.32
N TYR A 76 -4.44 31.85 12.46
CA TYR A 76 -4.51 32.50 11.14
C TYR A 76 -5.70 32.02 10.30
N ILE A 77 -5.97 30.71 10.26
CA ILE A 77 -7.12 30.13 9.54
C ILE A 77 -8.45 30.66 10.11
N ILE A 78 -8.57 30.70 11.43
CA ILE A 78 -9.78 31.16 12.13
C ILE A 78 -9.99 32.66 11.90
N ASP A 79 -8.96 33.47 12.12
CA ASP A 79 -9.02 34.93 12.04
C ASP A 79 -9.34 35.42 10.63
N ASN A 80 -8.88 34.68 9.61
CA ASN A 80 -9.13 35.01 8.20
C ASN A 80 -10.34 34.27 7.62
N ASN A 81 -11.14 33.57 8.44
CA ASN A 81 -12.32 32.80 8.01
C ASN A 81 -12.04 31.85 6.83
N ILE A 82 -10.84 31.25 6.81
CA ILE A 82 -10.43 30.33 5.75
C ILE A 82 -11.20 29.02 5.90
N LYS A 83 -11.68 28.46 4.79
CA LYS A 83 -12.39 27.18 4.83
C LYS A 83 -11.42 26.03 5.05
N LEU A 84 -11.57 25.33 6.17
CA LEU A 84 -10.72 24.21 6.59
C LEU A 84 -11.51 22.90 6.64
N ASN A 85 -11.03 21.91 5.91
CA ASN A 85 -11.38 20.51 6.06
C ASN A 85 -10.26 19.82 6.82
N LEU A 86 -10.51 19.39 8.06
CA LEU A 86 -9.50 18.79 8.93
C LEU A 86 -9.80 17.30 9.12
N VAL A 87 -8.82 16.44 8.85
CA VAL A 87 -8.85 15.00 9.12
C VAL A 87 -7.81 14.66 10.16
N VAL A 88 -8.27 14.20 11.33
CA VAL A 88 -7.41 13.85 12.46
C VAL A 88 -7.55 12.38 12.87
N ARG A 89 -6.60 11.87 13.65
CA ARG A 89 -6.82 10.63 14.42
C ARG A 89 -7.20 11.01 15.85
N LEU A 90 -8.17 10.33 16.44
CA LEU A 90 -8.41 10.46 17.88
C LEU A 90 -7.38 9.62 18.64
N CYS A 91 -6.59 10.27 19.47
CA CYS A 91 -5.56 9.67 20.33
C CYS A 91 -5.23 10.60 21.50
N THR A 92 -4.29 10.18 22.36
CA THR A 92 -3.77 10.97 23.50
C THR A 92 -3.12 12.30 23.08
N SER A 93 -2.53 12.35 21.88
CA SER A 93 -1.86 13.55 21.34
C SER A 93 -2.80 14.52 20.60
N THR A 94 -4.11 14.28 20.65
CA THR A 94 -5.11 15.13 19.99
C THR A 94 -5.84 15.97 21.02
N ASP A 95 -5.78 17.29 20.85
CA ASP A 95 -6.42 18.24 21.74
C ASP A 95 -7.95 18.24 21.55
N CYS A 96 -8.64 17.53 22.46
CA CYS A 96 -10.08 17.37 22.44
C CYS A 96 -10.82 18.70 22.68
N GLN A 97 -10.30 19.57 23.54
CA GLN A 97 -10.94 20.84 23.88
C GLN A 97 -10.85 21.81 22.71
N LEU A 98 -9.69 21.86 22.05
CA LEU A 98 -9.53 22.64 20.83
C LEU A 98 -10.47 22.14 19.73
N LEU A 99 -10.54 20.82 19.49
CA LEU A 99 -11.48 20.25 18.52
C LEU A 99 -12.94 20.62 18.82
N MET A 100 -13.33 20.64 20.09
CA MET A 100 -14.68 21.06 20.50
C MET A 100 -14.97 22.49 20.07
N SER A 101 -14.01 23.41 20.31
CA SER A 101 -14.15 24.82 19.93
C SER A 101 -14.25 25.05 18.41
N LEU A 102 -13.73 24.11 17.60
CA LEU A 102 -13.78 24.18 16.15
C LEU A 102 -15.12 23.72 15.57
N LEU A 103 -15.91 22.91 16.28
CA LEU A 103 -17.17 22.38 15.76
C LEU A 103 -18.23 23.47 15.54
N ASP A 104 -18.14 24.57 16.27
CA ASP A 104 -19.06 25.71 16.14
C ASP A 104 -18.66 26.69 15.02
N LYS A 105 -17.52 26.46 14.35
CA LYS A 105 -17.00 27.35 13.30
C LYS A 105 -17.55 26.90 11.93
N PRO A 106 -18.39 27.70 11.25
CA PRO A 106 -19.07 27.26 10.01
C PRO A 106 -18.12 27.02 8.83
N ASN A 107 -16.94 27.64 8.85
CA ASN A 107 -15.88 27.47 7.85
C ASN A 107 -14.98 26.26 8.15
N ILE A 108 -15.16 25.56 9.27
CA ILE A 108 -14.30 24.44 9.66
C ILE A 108 -15.13 23.17 9.73
N GLN A 109 -14.68 22.13 9.03
CA GLN A 109 -15.26 20.80 9.08
C GLN A 109 -14.21 19.82 9.56
N VAL A 110 -14.51 19.09 10.63
CA VAL A 110 -13.60 18.10 11.18
C VAL A 110 -14.14 16.69 10.96
N ARG A 111 -13.26 15.82 10.47
CA ARG A 111 -13.47 14.38 10.39
C ARG A 111 -12.33 13.65 11.09
N PHE A 112 -12.58 12.40 11.45
CA PHE A 112 -11.61 11.63 12.21
C PHE A 112 -11.50 10.17 11.81
N PHE A 113 -10.34 9.60 12.15
CA PHE A 113 -10.09 8.17 12.22
C PHE A 113 -9.86 7.74 13.67
N ASN A 114 -10.32 6.52 13.97
CA ASN A 114 -10.07 5.84 15.25
C ASN A 114 -8.90 4.84 15.17
N SER A 115 -8.41 4.57 13.97
CA SER A 115 -7.40 3.55 13.73
C SER A 115 -6.01 4.15 13.87
N ARG A 116 -5.12 3.42 14.56
CA ARG A 116 -3.68 3.73 14.63
C ARG A 116 -2.98 3.72 13.27
N VAL A 117 -3.61 3.10 12.27
CA VAL A 117 -3.08 3.01 10.89
C VAL A 117 -3.08 4.37 10.20
N PHE A 118 -3.96 5.30 10.58
CA PHE A 118 -3.92 6.65 10.02
C PHE A 118 -2.76 7.44 10.64
N HIS A 119 -1.74 7.72 9.81
CA HIS A 119 -0.54 8.45 10.22
C HIS A 119 -0.06 9.48 9.17
N SER A 120 -0.87 9.73 8.14
CA SER A 120 -0.55 10.61 7.02
C SER A 120 -0.51 12.07 7.46
N LYS A 121 0.51 12.80 6.99
CA LYS A 121 0.71 14.23 7.20
C LYS A 121 0.74 14.91 5.84
N MET A 122 -0.37 15.52 5.48
CA MET A 122 -0.60 16.06 4.15
C MET A 122 -1.41 17.34 4.27
N TYR A 123 -0.94 18.38 3.58
CA TYR A 123 -1.58 19.69 3.53
C TYR A 123 -1.90 19.98 2.07
N VAL A 124 -3.18 20.08 1.73
CA VAL A 124 -3.64 20.38 0.36
C VAL A 124 -4.23 21.78 0.36
N ILE A 125 -3.61 22.67 -0.41
CA ILE A 125 -3.92 24.09 -0.45
C ILE A 125 -4.51 24.43 -1.82
N ASP A 126 -5.76 24.89 -1.83
CA ASP A 126 -6.51 25.34 -3.01
C ASP A 126 -6.51 24.32 -4.18
N SER A 127 -6.28 23.03 -3.90
CA SER A 127 -6.09 21.97 -4.90
C SER A 127 -4.99 22.27 -5.93
N LYS A 128 -4.04 23.16 -5.60
CA LYS A 128 -2.91 23.58 -6.45
C LYS A 128 -1.56 23.23 -5.87
N THR A 129 -1.51 23.03 -4.56
CA THR A 129 -0.30 22.71 -3.82
C THR A 129 -0.58 21.61 -2.83
N VAL A 130 0.30 20.62 -2.77
CA VAL A 130 0.30 19.56 -1.77
C VAL A 130 1.63 19.59 -1.04
N ILE A 131 1.61 19.68 0.28
CA ILE A 131 2.79 19.52 1.12
C ILE A 131 2.70 18.17 1.82
N LEU A 132 3.74 17.36 1.68
CA LEU A 132 3.89 16.04 2.29
C LEU A 132 5.13 16.02 3.16
N GLY A 133 5.08 15.34 4.29
CA GLY A 133 6.27 15.17 5.11
C GLY A 133 6.02 14.55 6.46
N SER A 134 6.86 14.94 7.42
CA SER A 134 6.84 14.43 8.79
C SER A 134 6.16 15.36 9.80
N SER A 135 5.90 16.61 9.43
CA SER A 135 5.23 17.60 10.29
C SER A 135 3.77 17.25 10.59
N ASN A 136 3.46 16.97 11.86
CA ASN A 136 2.08 16.94 12.34
C ASN A 136 1.49 18.37 12.43
N PHE A 137 0.16 18.47 12.51
CA PHE A 137 -0.52 19.75 12.66
C PHE A 137 -0.56 20.18 14.14
N THR A 138 0.64 20.35 14.69
CA THR A 138 0.93 20.75 16.07
C THR A 138 1.94 21.89 16.05
N LYS A 139 1.99 22.71 17.11
CA LYS A 139 2.99 23.79 17.22
C LYS A 139 4.42 23.27 16.96
N SER A 140 4.79 22.18 17.60
CA SER A 140 6.11 21.59 17.46
C SER A 140 6.37 21.04 16.05
N GLY A 141 5.40 20.38 15.43
CA GLY A 141 5.55 19.84 14.08
C GLY A 141 5.70 20.92 13.00
N LEU A 142 5.09 22.08 13.18
CA LEU A 142 5.16 23.16 12.19
C LEU A 142 6.38 24.07 12.34
N ASN A 143 7.00 24.15 13.52
CA ASN A 143 8.03 25.16 13.79
C ASN A 143 9.24 24.70 14.62
N GLU A 144 9.13 23.69 15.48
CA GLU A 144 10.17 23.39 16.49
C GLU A 144 10.93 22.10 16.19
N ASN A 145 10.22 21.04 15.80
CA ASN A 145 10.83 19.75 15.49
C ASN A 145 11.63 19.83 14.20
N MET A 146 12.75 19.09 14.14
CA MET A 146 13.41 18.79 12.87
C MET A 146 12.49 17.89 12.05
N GLU A 147 11.91 18.46 11.01
CA GLU A 147 10.98 17.79 10.12
C GLU A 147 11.53 17.80 8.70
N LEU A 148 10.94 17.02 7.80
CA LEU A 148 11.25 17.09 6.38
C LEU A 148 9.95 17.09 5.62
N ASN A 149 9.68 18.20 4.92
CA ASN A 149 8.48 18.37 4.12
C ASN A 149 8.84 18.80 2.70
N VAL A 150 8.05 18.34 1.74
CA VAL A 150 8.19 18.66 0.32
C VAL A 150 6.89 19.26 -0.17
N GLU A 151 6.98 20.42 -0.80
CA GLU A 151 5.89 21.06 -1.53
C GLU A 151 5.92 20.66 -2.99
N LEU A 152 4.77 20.19 -3.46
CA LEU A 152 4.51 19.73 -4.80
C LEU A 152 3.38 20.57 -5.38
N ASP A 153 3.60 21.19 -6.53
CA ASP A 153 2.55 21.90 -7.27
C ASP A 153 1.96 21.02 -8.38
N ASN A 154 0.99 21.57 -9.10
CA ASN A 154 0.26 20.87 -10.14
C ASN A 154 1.11 20.43 -11.35
N ASN A 155 2.39 20.82 -11.44
CA ASN A 155 3.29 20.32 -12.48
C ASN A 155 3.92 18.98 -12.11
N PHE A 156 3.82 18.54 -10.86
CA PHE A 156 4.30 17.22 -10.44
C PHE A 156 3.40 16.12 -11.05
N GLU A 157 4.00 15.14 -11.74
CA GLU A 157 3.29 14.06 -12.44
C GLU A 157 2.30 13.31 -11.53
N GLY A 158 2.68 13.06 -10.27
CA GLY A 158 1.84 12.39 -9.27
C GLY A 158 0.82 13.27 -8.56
N PHE A 159 0.69 14.56 -8.90
CA PHE A 159 -0.11 15.52 -8.15
C PHE A 159 -1.60 15.13 -8.08
N ASN A 160 -2.16 14.69 -9.21
CA ASN A 160 -3.56 14.26 -9.26
C ASN A 160 -3.84 13.02 -8.39
N GLU A 161 -2.86 12.13 -8.25
CA GLU A 161 -2.99 10.96 -7.39
C GLU A 161 -2.95 11.37 -5.91
N LEU A 162 -2.09 12.31 -5.53
CA LEU A 162 -2.08 12.89 -4.19
C LEU A 162 -3.42 13.55 -3.84
N LEU A 163 -4.02 14.29 -4.77
CA LEU A 163 -5.36 14.85 -4.58
C LEU A 163 -6.40 13.74 -4.37
N ARG A 164 -6.38 12.68 -5.18
CA ARG A 164 -7.30 11.53 -5.01
C ARG A 164 -7.13 10.84 -3.66
N ILE A 165 -5.90 10.63 -3.21
CA ILE A 165 -5.59 10.08 -1.89
C ILE A 165 -6.18 10.98 -0.79
N SER A 166 -5.99 12.29 -0.88
CA SER A 166 -6.52 13.26 0.11
C SER A 166 -8.06 13.22 0.19
N VAL A 167 -8.73 13.15 -0.96
CA VAL A 167 -10.20 13.01 -1.04
C VAL A 167 -10.65 11.65 -0.50
N SER A 168 -9.88 10.59 -0.75
CA SER A 168 -10.14 9.25 -0.22
C SER A 168 -10.06 9.25 1.31
N TYR A 169 -9.05 9.89 1.92
CA TYR A 169 -8.97 10.05 3.37
C TYR A 169 -10.18 10.80 3.92
N TRP A 170 -10.56 11.92 3.29
CA TRP A 170 -11.75 12.68 3.69
C TRP A 170 -13.03 11.84 3.67
N ASN A 171 -13.24 11.07 2.60
CA ASN A 171 -14.45 10.26 2.40
C ASN A 171 -14.52 9.04 3.34
N GLN A 172 -13.37 8.46 3.71
CA GLN A 172 -13.31 7.35 4.65
C GLN A 172 -13.38 7.80 6.12
N ALA A 173 -12.94 9.02 6.41
CA ALA A 173 -13.00 9.59 7.75
C ALA A 173 -14.44 9.85 8.18
N GLN A 174 -14.69 9.68 9.48
CA GLN A 174 -16.02 9.86 10.06
C GLN A 174 -16.24 11.31 10.48
N VAL A 175 -17.47 11.79 10.39
CA VAL A 175 -17.83 13.15 10.82
C VAL A 175 -17.67 13.26 12.34
N LEU A 176 -16.88 14.24 12.80
CA LEU A 176 -16.68 14.49 14.22
C LEU A 176 -17.93 15.14 14.83
N THR A 177 -18.32 14.69 16.02
CA THR A 177 -19.48 15.23 16.76
C THR A 177 -19.10 15.50 18.21
N CYS A 178 -19.87 16.36 18.89
CA CYS A 178 -19.68 16.62 20.33
C CYS A 178 -19.79 15.33 21.16
N GLU A 179 -20.66 14.39 20.78
CA GLU A 179 -20.80 13.09 21.47
C GLU A 179 -19.49 12.28 21.41
N VAL A 180 -18.85 12.23 20.24
CA VAL A 180 -17.55 11.55 20.06
C VAL A 180 -16.48 12.21 20.92
N LEU A 181 -16.40 13.54 20.93
CA LEU A 181 -15.42 14.28 21.73
C LEU A 181 -15.64 14.17 23.23
N ASN A 182 -16.89 14.23 23.70
CA ASN A 182 -17.21 14.01 25.11
C ASN A 182 -16.76 12.62 25.56
N LYS A 183 -17.02 11.58 24.74
CA LYS A 183 -16.56 10.23 25.04
C LYS A 183 -15.04 10.13 25.05
N LEU A 184 -14.35 10.79 24.13
CA LEU A 184 -12.88 10.85 24.13
C LEU A 184 -12.38 11.54 25.41
N SER A 185 -12.96 12.66 25.80
CA SER A 185 -12.58 13.40 27.01
C SER A 185 -12.75 12.54 28.27
N GLU A 186 -13.88 11.84 28.42
CA GLU A 186 -14.11 10.90 29.52
C GLU A 186 -13.01 9.83 29.59
N LEU A 187 -12.66 9.22 28.45
CA LEU A 187 -11.63 8.18 28.39
C LEU A 187 -10.24 8.72 28.76
N LEU A 188 -9.91 9.95 28.34
CA LEU A 188 -8.64 10.59 28.67
C LEU A 188 -8.56 10.92 30.16
N GLU A 189 -9.63 11.42 30.77
CA GLU A 189 -9.69 11.70 32.22
C GLU A 189 -9.57 10.43 33.07
N GLU A 190 -10.32 9.38 32.73
CA GLU A 190 -10.24 8.09 33.41
C GLU A 190 -8.82 7.49 33.37
N ASN A 191 -8.08 7.74 32.29
CA ASN A 191 -6.74 7.22 32.09
C ASN A 191 -5.63 8.12 32.65
N ARG A 192 -5.92 9.32 33.19
CA ARG A 192 -4.88 10.14 33.86
C ARG A 192 -4.20 9.40 35.02
N SER A 193 -4.94 8.49 35.66
CA SER A 193 -4.48 7.68 36.78
C SER A 193 -3.84 6.34 36.36
N ASN A 194 -3.98 5.93 35.10
CA ASN A 194 -3.58 4.61 34.63
C ASN A 194 -2.55 4.71 33.48
N LYS A 195 -1.45 3.97 33.57
CA LYS A 195 -0.31 4.12 32.64
C LYS A 195 -0.38 3.22 31.40
N ASP A 196 -1.43 2.42 31.21
CA ASP A 196 -1.55 1.57 30.03
C ASP A 196 -2.13 2.32 28.82
N GLU A 197 -1.23 2.95 28.07
CA GLU A 197 -1.55 3.64 26.81
C GLU A 197 -2.10 2.69 25.73
N THR A 198 -1.75 1.39 25.79
CA THR A 198 -2.23 0.40 24.82
C THR A 198 -3.69 0.06 25.05
N GLU A 199 -4.10 -0.07 26.31
CA GLU A 199 -5.50 -0.28 26.66
C GLU A 199 -6.36 0.95 26.31
N LEU A 200 -5.92 2.15 26.69
CA LEU A 200 -6.63 3.40 26.36
C LEU A 200 -6.91 3.51 24.87
N GLU A 201 -5.91 3.26 24.05
CA GLU A 201 -6.03 3.34 22.60
C GLU A 201 -6.98 2.30 22.00
N LYS A 202 -7.06 1.09 22.57
CA LYS A 202 -8.10 0.12 22.19
C LYS A 202 -9.50 0.64 22.53
N ARG A 203 -9.65 1.33 23.67
CA ARG A 203 -10.93 1.94 24.08
C ARG A 203 -11.32 3.11 23.18
N ILE A 204 -10.36 3.97 22.81
CA ILE A 204 -10.55 5.07 21.84
C ILE A 204 -10.99 4.50 20.49
N ALA A 205 -10.33 3.43 20.01
CA ALA A 205 -10.71 2.79 18.76
C ALA A 205 -12.19 2.33 18.76
N GLY A 206 -12.71 1.94 19.93
CA GLY A 206 -14.09 1.48 20.15
C GLY A 206 -15.16 2.57 20.25
N ILE A 207 -14.85 3.87 20.24
CA ILE A 207 -15.85 4.94 20.44
C ILE A 207 -17.05 4.80 19.47
N ASN A 208 -16.81 4.46 18.20
CA ASN A 208 -17.88 4.35 17.20
C ASN A 208 -18.71 3.06 17.24
N SER A 209 -18.14 1.95 17.70
CA SER A 209 -18.89 0.70 17.81
C SER A 209 -19.97 0.78 18.89
N ASN A 210 -19.77 1.65 19.88
CA ASN A 210 -20.69 1.88 20.98
C ASN A 210 -21.78 2.91 20.65
N ILE A 211 -21.45 3.98 19.91
CA ILE A 211 -22.45 4.98 19.47
C ILE A 211 -23.48 4.34 18.54
N LYS A 212 -23.06 3.47 17.59
CA LYS A 212 -24.00 2.74 16.71
C LYS A 212 -24.93 1.78 17.47
N LYS A 213 -24.59 1.36 18.70
CA LYS A 213 -25.43 0.49 19.54
C LYS A 213 -26.43 1.25 20.40
N LYS A 214 -26.19 2.53 20.69
CA LYS A 214 -27.19 3.42 21.31
C LYS A 214 -27.93 4.17 20.20
N ARG A 215 -28.95 3.54 19.60
CA ARG A 215 -30.02 4.32 18.95
C ARG A 215 -30.78 5.07 20.04
N VAL A 216 -30.30 6.26 20.39
CA VAL A 216 -31.07 7.21 21.19
C VAL A 216 -32.16 7.75 20.28
N PHE A 217 -33.34 7.14 20.37
CA PHE A 217 -34.54 7.72 19.77
C PHE A 217 -34.78 9.09 20.42
N SER A 218 -34.94 10.14 19.61
CA SER A 218 -35.26 11.48 20.13
C SER A 218 -36.52 11.44 20.99
N GLU A 219 -36.67 12.37 21.95
CA GLU A 219 -37.90 12.46 22.77
C GLU A 219 -39.15 12.52 21.90
N ILE A 220 -39.08 13.21 20.75
CA ILE A 220 -40.14 13.26 19.73
C ILE A 220 -40.39 11.87 19.11
N HIS A 221 -39.34 11.09 18.87
CA HIS A 221 -39.47 9.74 18.32
C HIS A 221 -39.97 8.73 19.38
N LYS A 222 -39.56 8.85 20.64
CA LYS A 222 -40.14 8.08 21.76
C LYS A 222 -41.61 8.44 21.96
N LYS A 223 -41.96 9.73 21.84
CA LYS A 223 -43.34 10.22 21.93
C LYS A 223 -44.17 9.73 20.75
N ARG A 224 -43.63 9.72 19.52
CA ARG A 224 -44.28 9.10 18.34
C ARG A 224 -44.45 7.58 18.48
N ILE A 225 -43.47 6.85 19.04
CA ILE A 225 -43.61 5.41 19.33
C ILE A 225 -44.65 5.19 20.43
N SER A 226 -44.64 6.01 21.48
CA SER A 226 -45.62 5.97 22.57
C SER A 226 -47.03 6.29 22.08
N GLU A 227 -47.21 7.31 21.24
CA GLU A 227 -48.47 7.71 20.62
C GLU A 227 -48.95 6.66 19.60
N SER A 228 -48.04 6.07 18.81
CA SER A 228 -48.34 4.96 17.89
C SER A 228 -48.69 3.65 18.64
N ASN A 229 -48.27 3.53 19.90
CA ASN A 229 -48.62 2.43 20.79
C ASN A 229 -49.79 2.72 21.74
N LYS A 230 -50.21 3.99 21.89
CA LYS A 230 -51.35 4.41 22.72
C LYS A 230 -52.71 3.97 22.16
N GLY A 231 -52.76 3.44 20.94
CA GLY A 231 -53.92 2.72 20.39
C GLY A 231 -53.74 1.19 20.29
N LYS A 232 -52.61 0.64 20.73
CA LYS A 232 -52.26 -0.79 20.62
C LYS A 232 -52.27 -1.55 21.94
N LYS A 233 -52.63 -0.91 23.04
CA LYS A 233 -53.05 -1.60 24.26
C LYS A 233 -54.51 -2.04 24.09
N GLY A 234 -54.73 -3.19 23.46
CA GLY A 234 -56.08 -3.79 23.44
C GLY A 234 -56.44 -4.70 22.29
N ALA A 235 -55.58 -4.93 21.29
CA ALA A 235 -55.83 -5.96 20.30
C ALA A 235 -54.74 -7.04 20.40
N LYS A 236 -55.01 -8.08 21.20
CA LYS A 236 -54.61 -9.42 20.79
C LYS A 236 -55.07 -9.52 19.33
N LEU A 237 -54.15 -9.49 18.38
CA LEU A 237 -54.44 -9.98 17.05
C LEU A 237 -55.00 -11.38 17.27
N GLU A 238 -56.31 -11.55 17.09
CA GLU A 238 -56.98 -12.84 17.19
C GLU A 238 -56.13 -13.85 16.44
N GLY A 239 -55.84 -14.99 17.10
CA GLY A 239 -55.05 -16.06 16.49
C GLY A 239 -55.59 -16.45 15.12
N GLU A 240 -56.86 -16.17 14.84
CA GLU A 240 -57.51 -16.35 13.55
C GLU A 240 -57.03 -15.39 12.45
N ARG A 241 -56.74 -14.12 12.73
CA ARG A 241 -56.20 -13.18 11.71
C ARG A 241 -54.72 -13.45 11.43
N LEU A 242 -53.97 -13.85 12.46
CA LEU A 242 -52.59 -14.31 12.30
C LEU A 242 -52.52 -15.66 11.57
N ARG A 243 -53.46 -16.57 11.84
CA ARG A 243 -53.67 -17.81 11.05
C ARG A 243 -54.02 -17.47 9.61
N LYS A 244 -55.01 -16.62 9.35
CA LYS A 244 -55.39 -16.20 7.98
C LYS A 244 -54.21 -15.58 7.21
N LEU A 245 -53.33 -14.82 7.86
CA LEU A 245 -52.11 -14.28 7.23
C LEU A 245 -51.04 -15.37 6.97
N ASN A 246 -50.86 -16.31 7.90
CA ASN A 246 -49.95 -17.44 7.70
C ASN A 246 -50.50 -18.43 6.66
N ASP A 247 -51.80 -18.68 6.65
CA ASP A 247 -52.49 -19.54 5.68
C ASP A 247 -52.45 -18.90 4.29
N ALA A 248 -52.66 -17.58 4.19
CA ALA A 248 -52.47 -16.84 2.94
C ALA A 248 -51.00 -16.85 2.47
N ALA A 249 -50.03 -16.76 3.38
CA ALA A 249 -48.62 -16.90 3.05
C ALA A 249 -48.30 -18.33 2.57
N ILE A 250 -48.82 -19.36 3.24
CA ILE A 250 -48.68 -20.76 2.84
C ILE A 250 -49.32 -21.02 1.47
N LEU A 251 -50.52 -20.48 1.22
CA LEU A 251 -51.21 -20.55 -0.07
C LEU A 251 -50.47 -19.81 -1.19
N SER A 252 -49.80 -18.69 -0.87
CA SER A 252 -48.96 -17.99 -1.85
C SER A 252 -47.70 -18.77 -2.19
N LEU A 253 -47.20 -19.60 -1.27
CA LEU A 253 -46.01 -20.43 -1.43
C LEU A 253 -46.30 -21.78 -2.11
N SER A 254 -47.56 -22.22 -2.11
CA SER A 254 -48.02 -23.44 -2.76
C SER A 254 -48.37 -23.28 -4.24
N LYS A 255 -48.20 -22.09 -4.83
CA LYS A 255 -48.47 -21.92 -6.27
C LYS A 255 -47.48 -22.74 -7.12
N PRO A 256 -47.98 -23.55 -8.07
CA PRO A 256 -47.11 -24.28 -8.99
C PRO A 256 -46.36 -23.32 -9.89
N VAL A 257 -45.11 -23.64 -10.16
CA VAL A 257 -44.21 -22.85 -11.00
C VAL A 257 -43.54 -23.74 -12.04
N VAL A 258 -43.14 -23.13 -13.15
CA VAL A 258 -42.35 -23.80 -14.19
C VAL A 258 -41.04 -23.05 -14.36
N CYS A 259 -39.95 -23.81 -14.42
CA CYS A 259 -38.68 -23.28 -14.90
C CYS A 259 -38.70 -23.37 -16.43
N ILE A 260 -38.79 -22.23 -17.09
CA ILE A 260 -38.92 -22.19 -18.55
C ILE A 260 -37.70 -22.81 -19.23
N ASN A 261 -36.51 -22.60 -18.67
CA ASN A 261 -35.26 -23.12 -19.25
C ASN A 261 -35.22 -24.65 -19.27
N THR A 262 -35.78 -25.31 -18.27
CA THR A 262 -35.76 -26.78 -18.15
C THR A 262 -37.07 -27.42 -18.59
N GLY A 263 -38.15 -26.63 -18.74
CA GLY A 263 -39.51 -27.13 -18.92
C GLY A 263 -40.07 -27.85 -17.70
N LYS A 264 -39.32 -27.95 -16.59
CA LYS A 264 -39.72 -28.71 -15.41
C LYS A 264 -40.75 -27.94 -14.60
N LYS A 265 -41.90 -28.56 -14.40
CA LYS A 265 -42.98 -28.09 -13.54
C LYS A 265 -42.71 -28.54 -12.10
N TYR A 266 -43.01 -27.65 -11.17
CA TYR A 266 -42.98 -27.91 -9.74
C TYR A 266 -44.33 -27.55 -9.13
N ASP A 267 -44.81 -28.39 -8.21
CA ASP A 267 -46.12 -28.18 -7.58
C ASP A 267 -46.12 -26.97 -6.63
N SER A 268 -44.95 -26.52 -6.16
CA SER A 268 -44.81 -25.30 -5.38
C SER A 268 -43.46 -24.61 -5.58
N MET A 269 -43.39 -23.31 -5.27
CA MET A 269 -42.13 -22.56 -5.26
C MET A 269 -41.13 -23.09 -4.23
N GLN A 270 -41.61 -23.70 -3.15
CA GLN A 270 -40.75 -24.30 -2.13
C GLN A 270 -40.07 -25.57 -2.66
N ILE A 271 -40.80 -26.44 -3.36
CA ILE A 271 -40.22 -27.64 -3.98
C ILE A 271 -39.21 -27.21 -5.04
N ALA A 272 -39.57 -26.24 -5.90
CA ALA A 272 -38.66 -25.68 -6.88
C ALA A 272 -37.39 -25.11 -6.24
N SER A 273 -37.53 -24.36 -5.14
CA SER A 273 -36.40 -23.80 -4.40
C SER A 273 -35.51 -24.88 -3.80
N ARG A 274 -36.10 -25.88 -3.17
CA ARG A 274 -35.36 -26.97 -2.53
C ARG A 274 -34.56 -27.76 -3.56
N GLU A 275 -35.14 -28.05 -4.71
CA GLU A 275 -34.46 -28.81 -5.76
C GLU A 275 -33.37 -27.98 -6.46
N VAL A 276 -33.61 -26.69 -6.72
CA VAL A 276 -32.69 -25.86 -7.51
C VAL A 276 -31.58 -25.21 -6.68
N TYR A 277 -31.82 -24.94 -5.40
CA TYR A 277 -30.87 -24.29 -4.50
C TYR A 277 -30.39 -25.16 -3.35
N GLY A 278 -31.04 -26.30 -3.08
CA GLY A 278 -30.72 -27.17 -1.95
C GLY A 278 -31.26 -26.70 -0.59
N TYR A 279 -32.10 -25.66 -0.57
CA TYR A 279 -32.72 -25.15 0.67
C TYR A 279 -34.01 -24.35 0.43
N ASP A 280 -34.83 -24.23 1.47
CA ASP A 280 -36.19 -23.67 1.38
C ASP A 280 -36.22 -22.14 1.26
N ARG A 281 -35.17 -21.41 1.65
CA ARG A 281 -35.17 -19.92 1.64
C ARG A 281 -35.10 -19.27 0.25
N GLY A 282 -34.97 -20.05 -0.82
CA GLY A 282 -34.88 -19.54 -2.20
C GLY A 282 -36.24 -19.24 -2.86
N TYR A 283 -37.38 -19.60 -2.27
CA TYR A 283 -38.70 -19.37 -2.90
C TYR A 283 -38.99 -17.88 -3.15
N GLY A 284 -38.50 -16.99 -2.28
CA GLY A 284 -38.70 -15.55 -2.42
C GLY A 284 -38.00 -14.99 -3.65
N TYR A 285 -36.89 -15.61 -4.05
CA TYR A 285 -36.20 -15.30 -5.31
C TYR A 285 -37.02 -15.77 -6.51
N ILE A 286 -37.53 -17.00 -6.48
CA ILE A 286 -38.38 -17.55 -7.54
C ILE A 286 -39.62 -16.65 -7.74
N SER A 287 -40.29 -16.24 -6.64
CA SER A 287 -41.44 -15.35 -6.72
C SER A 287 -41.12 -14.00 -7.39
N LYS A 288 -40.02 -13.36 -7.02
CA LYS A 288 -39.59 -12.09 -7.63
C LYS A 288 -39.27 -12.25 -9.12
N VAL A 289 -38.71 -13.39 -9.51
CA VAL A 289 -38.43 -13.71 -10.93
C VAL A 289 -39.73 -13.96 -11.69
N CYS A 290 -40.70 -14.69 -11.12
CA CYS A 290 -42.03 -14.88 -11.72
C CYS A 290 -42.72 -13.54 -11.99
N LYS A 291 -42.63 -12.59 -11.05
CA LYS A 291 -43.20 -11.23 -11.18
C LYS A 291 -42.41 -10.30 -12.10
N GLY A 292 -41.27 -10.72 -12.63
CA GLY A 292 -40.38 -9.88 -13.43
C GLY A 292 -39.64 -8.79 -12.65
N GLU A 293 -39.71 -8.81 -11.31
CA GLU A 293 -39.03 -7.84 -10.44
C GLU A 293 -37.51 -8.09 -10.37
N ARG A 294 -37.05 -9.27 -10.78
CA ARG A 294 -35.64 -9.66 -10.67
C ARG A 294 -35.24 -10.66 -11.74
N GLU A 295 -34.00 -10.53 -12.22
CA GLU A 295 -33.33 -11.59 -12.96
C GLU A 295 -32.73 -12.63 -12.00
N HIS A 296 -32.86 -13.90 -12.33
CA HIS A 296 -32.29 -14.98 -11.53
C HIS A 296 -30.78 -15.08 -11.75
N TYR A 297 -29.99 -15.23 -10.69
CA TYR A 297 -28.52 -15.25 -10.79
C TYR A 297 -27.95 -16.40 -11.65
N LYS A 298 -28.60 -17.58 -11.64
CA LYS A 298 -28.31 -18.68 -12.59
C LYS A 298 -28.98 -18.52 -13.97
N LYS A 299 -29.51 -17.34 -14.30
CA LYS A 299 -30.26 -17.05 -15.53
C LYS A 299 -31.48 -17.96 -15.79
N LEU A 300 -32.05 -18.54 -14.73
CA LEU A 300 -33.28 -19.33 -14.80
C LEU A 300 -34.49 -18.39 -14.84
N VAL A 301 -35.33 -18.57 -15.85
CA VAL A 301 -36.58 -17.86 -16.03
C VAL A 301 -37.68 -18.69 -15.39
N TRP A 302 -38.34 -18.10 -14.41
CA TRP A 302 -39.46 -18.70 -13.68
C TRP A 302 -40.77 -18.01 -14.06
N ARG A 303 -41.83 -18.79 -14.17
CA ARG A 303 -43.21 -18.30 -14.32
C ARG A 303 -44.15 -19.09 -13.43
N TYR A 304 -45.25 -18.45 -13.02
CA TYR A 304 -46.37 -19.18 -12.44
C TYR A 304 -46.93 -20.12 -13.51
N TYR A 305 -47.23 -21.36 -13.14
CA TYR A 305 -47.69 -22.36 -14.11
C TYR A 305 -49.00 -21.95 -14.79
N GLU A 306 -49.87 -21.24 -14.06
CA GLU A 306 -51.12 -20.69 -14.59
C GLU A 306 -50.91 -19.64 -15.69
N GLU A 307 -49.88 -18.82 -15.58
CA GLU A 307 -49.53 -17.86 -16.65
C GLU A 307 -48.89 -18.59 -17.84
N TYR A 308 -48.13 -19.65 -17.58
CA TYR A 308 -47.45 -20.42 -18.62
C TYR A 308 -48.38 -21.32 -19.44
N LYS A 309 -49.47 -21.85 -18.85
CA LYS A 309 -50.42 -22.70 -19.59
C LYS A 309 -51.13 -21.96 -20.72
N ASP A 310 -51.32 -20.64 -20.55
CA ASP A 310 -52.05 -19.79 -21.50
C ASP A 310 -51.17 -19.37 -22.70
N TYR A 311 -49.86 -19.68 -22.67
CA TYR A 311 -48.97 -19.43 -23.79
C TYR A 311 -49.29 -20.38 -24.94
N SER A 312 -49.44 -19.84 -26.14
CA SER A 312 -49.51 -20.63 -27.36
C SER A 312 -48.21 -21.42 -27.58
N ASP A 313 -48.27 -22.52 -28.34
CA ASP A 313 -47.06 -23.30 -28.66
C ASP A 313 -46.00 -22.45 -29.40
N VAL A 314 -46.46 -21.47 -30.17
CA VAL A 314 -45.60 -20.49 -30.85
C VAL A 314 -44.86 -19.60 -29.84
N GLU A 315 -45.53 -19.12 -28.79
CA GLU A 315 -44.90 -18.31 -27.74
C GLU A 315 -43.94 -19.12 -26.88
N LYS A 316 -44.30 -20.39 -26.59
CA LYS A 316 -43.41 -21.32 -25.90
C LYS A 316 -42.13 -21.57 -26.71
N GLU A 317 -42.22 -21.73 -28.03
CA GLU A 317 -41.03 -21.88 -28.86
C GLU A 317 -40.22 -20.60 -29.03
N LYS A 318 -40.85 -19.42 -29.17
CA LYS A 318 -40.12 -18.14 -29.16
C LYS A 318 -39.33 -17.94 -27.86
N LEU A 319 -39.90 -18.36 -26.73
CA LEU A 319 -39.27 -18.26 -25.42
C LEU A 319 -38.11 -19.27 -25.26
N LYS A 320 -38.27 -20.50 -25.75
CA LYS A 320 -37.19 -21.49 -25.85
C LYS A 320 -36.07 -21.01 -26.76
N GLU A 321 -36.38 -20.36 -27.88
CA GLU A 321 -35.41 -19.80 -28.81
C GLU A 321 -34.65 -18.61 -28.21
N LEU A 322 -35.32 -17.74 -27.46
CA LEU A 322 -34.66 -16.67 -26.70
C LEU A 322 -33.69 -17.26 -25.65
N ILE A 323 -34.12 -18.33 -24.97
CA ILE A 323 -33.27 -19.05 -24.00
C ILE A 323 -32.12 -19.76 -24.69
N ARG A 324 -32.32 -20.36 -25.88
CA ARG A 324 -31.24 -20.89 -26.72
C ARG A 324 -30.27 -19.77 -27.04
N ARG A 325 -30.69 -18.60 -27.53
CA ARG A 325 -29.79 -17.47 -27.82
C ARG A 325 -29.03 -16.98 -26.58
N ILE A 326 -29.64 -16.98 -25.40
CA ILE A 326 -28.98 -16.65 -24.13
C ILE A 326 -27.96 -17.74 -23.74
N ASN A 327 -28.26 -19.02 -24.02
CA ASN A 327 -27.41 -20.16 -23.70
C ASN A 327 -26.30 -20.43 -24.73
N THR A 328 -26.53 -20.17 -26.03
CA THR A 328 -25.50 -20.23 -27.08
C THR A 328 -24.48 -19.10 -26.92
N LYS A 329 -24.82 -18.06 -26.16
CA LYS A 329 -23.87 -17.06 -25.65
C LYS A 329 -23.11 -17.49 -24.39
N GLN A 330 -23.20 -18.75 -23.91
CA GLN A 330 -22.42 -19.23 -22.75
C GLN A 330 -20.97 -19.54 -23.10
N TYR A 331 -20.24 -18.55 -23.61
CA TYR A 331 -18.84 -18.41 -23.21
C TYR A 331 -18.89 -17.66 -21.88
N THR A 332 -18.80 -18.39 -20.77
CA THR A 332 -18.60 -17.73 -19.49
C THR A 332 -17.11 -17.57 -19.26
N GLU A 333 -16.63 -16.34 -19.42
CA GLU A 333 -15.32 -15.94 -18.92
C GLU A 333 -15.33 -16.00 -17.38
N LYS A 334 -14.41 -16.75 -16.82
CA LYS A 334 -14.16 -16.80 -15.37
C LYS A 334 -12.71 -16.38 -15.13
N LEU A 335 -12.52 -15.55 -14.11
CA LEU A 335 -11.19 -15.18 -13.66
C LEU A 335 -10.58 -16.32 -12.84
N LYS A 336 -9.41 -16.80 -13.25
CA LYS A 336 -8.59 -17.78 -12.50
C LYS A 336 -7.24 -17.15 -12.19
N ARG A 337 -6.70 -17.45 -11.00
CA ARG A 337 -5.36 -17.02 -10.58
C ARG A 337 -4.37 -18.17 -10.72
N LYS A 338 -3.21 -17.88 -11.32
CA LYS A 338 -2.08 -18.82 -11.41
C LYS A 338 -0.81 -18.18 -10.85
N ILE A 339 0.16 -19.03 -10.49
CA ILE A 339 1.48 -18.60 -10.03
C ILE A 339 2.44 -18.65 -11.22
N LEU A 340 3.21 -17.60 -11.42
CA LEU A 340 4.23 -17.50 -12.47
C LEU A 340 5.62 -17.38 -11.85
N CYS A 341 6.54 -18.24 -12.30
CA CYS A 341 7.95 -18.19 -11.96
C CYS A 341 8.78 -18.59 -13.18
N LYS A 342 9.77 -17.77 -13.59
CA LYS A 342 10.61 -18.01 -14.79
C LYS A 342 9.83 -18.36 -16.05
N SER A 343 8.73 -17.64 -16.30
CA SER A 343 7.81 -17.91 -17.42
C SER A 343 7.10 -19.28 -17.39
N MET A 344 7.29 -20.07 -16.33
CA MET A 344 6.52 -21.29 -16.07
C MET A 344 5.27 -20.95 -15.26
N ARG A 345 4.17 -21.63 -15.59
CA ARG A 345 2.85 -21.47 -14.95
C ARG A 345 2.58 -22.66 -14.03
N TYR A 346 2.05 -22.39 -12.86
CA TYR A 346 1.64 -23.42 -11.91
C TYR A 346 0.17 -23.22 -11.52
N ASP A 347 -0.61 -24.29 -11.58
CA ASP A 347 -2.04 -24.30 -11.28
C ASP A 347 -2.31 -24.34 -9.77
N SER A 348 -1.32 -24.68 -8.95
CA SER A 348 -1.45 -24.72 -7.49
C SER A 348 -0.17 -24.37 -6.75
N LEU A 349 -0.32 -23.95 -5.49
CA LEU A 349 0.81 -23.76 -4.56
C LEU A 349 1.61 -25.05 -4.34
N LYS A 350 0.94 -26.20 -4.40
CA LYS A 350 1.58 -27.51 -4.25
C LYS A 350 2.53 -27.77 -5.40
N GLU A 351 2.06 -27.59 -6.63
CA GLU A 351 2.85 -27.78 -7.86
C GLU A 351 4.06 -26.83 -7.89
N PHE A 352 3.86 -25.56 -7.56
CA PHE A 352 4.96 -24.60 -7.46
C PHE A 352 5.92 -24.95 -6.32
N GLY A 353 5.40 -25.42 -5.17
CA GLY A 353 6.22 -25.87 -4.05
C GLY A 353 7.10 -27.08 -4.38
N GLU A 354 6.58 -28.04 -5.14
CA GLU A 354 7.34 -29.19 -5.66
C GLU A 354 8.46 -28.73 -6.60
N TYR A 355 8.16 -27.84 -7.55
CA TYR A 355 9.17 -27.23 -8.41
C TYR A 355 10.24 -26.49 -7.59
N ALA A 356 9.84 -25.66 -6.63
CA ALA A 356 10.75 -24.87 -5.81
C ALA A 356 11.69 -25.75 -4.97
N LEU A 357 11.22 -26.91 -4.53
CA LEU A 357 12.04 -27.90 -3.85
C LEU A 357 13.02 -28.57 -4.82
N GLN A 358 12.56 -29.03 -5.99
CA GLN A 358 13.38 -29.72 -6.99
C GLN A 358 14.48 -28.82 -7.58
N SER A 359 14.16 -27.56 -7.84
CA SER A 359 15.10 -26.56 -8.36
C SER A 359 16.03 -25.98 -7.29
N GLY A 360 15.84 -26.35 -6.02
CA GLY A 360 16.65 -25.88 -4.90
C GLY A 360 16.40 -24.41 -4.54
N LEU A 361 15.25 -23.85 -4.93
CA LEU A 361 14.80 -22.54 -4.45
C LEU A 361 14.61 -22.59 -2.94
N ILE A 362 14.03 -23.68 -2.44
CA ILE A 362 13.83 -23.93 -1.02
C ILE A 362 14.70 -25.11 -0.57
N LYS A 363 15.27 -25.02 0.64
CA LYS A 363 16.13 -26.08 1.19
C LYS A 363 15.33 -27.36 1.47
N ALA A 364 15.93 -28.50 1.12
CA ALA A 364 15.47 -29.82 1.52
C ALA A 364 15.34 -29.91 3.05
N GLY A 365 14.20 -30.41 3.54
CA GLY A 365 13.87 -30.47 4.98
C GLY A 365 12.81 -29.45 5.43
N SER A 366 12.43 -28.51 4.58
CA SER A 366 11.28 -27.63 4.84
C SER A 366 9.98 -28.45 4.86
N SER A 367 9.28 -28.50 5.99
CA SER A 367 7.98 -29.16 6.06
C SER A 367 6.96 -28.32 5.27
N ARG A 368 6.61 -28.81 4.08
CA ARG A 368 5.61 -28.26 3.14
C ARG A 368 6.06 -26.95 2.45
N PRO A 369 6.85 -27.03 1.36
CA PRO A 369 7.26 -25.88 0.54
C PRO A 369 6.12 -24.93 0.18
N GLU A 370 4.93 -25.47 -0.09
CA GLU A 370 3.73 -24.71 -0.41
C GLU A 370 3.26 -23.78 0.73
N GLN A 371 3.54 -24.11 1.99
CA GLN A 371 3.19 -23.27 3.14
C GLN A 371 4.13 -22.06 3.26
N ILE A 372 5.43 -22.27 3.01
CA ILE A 372 6.44 -21.20 2.99
C ILE A 372 6.10 -20.21 1.88
N ILE A 373 5.85 -20.73 0.69
CA ILE A 373 5.44 -19.94 -0.47
C ILE A 373 4.13 -19.18 -0.18
N SER A 374 3.13 -19.85 0.39
CA SER A 374 1.86 -19.21 0.77
C SER A 374 2.06 -18.07 1.78
N ALA A 375 2.96 -18.22 2.74
CA ALA A 375 3.27 -17.19 3.71
C ALA A 375 3.96 -15.97 3.06
N LEU A 376 4.91 -16.21 2.15
CA LEU A 376 5.58 -15.16 1.37
C LEU A 376 4.61 -14.38 0.50
N ILE A 377 3.71 -15.09 -0.17
CA ILE A 377 2.62 -14.51 -0.98
C ILE A 377 1.75 -13.59 -0.13
N LYS A 378 1.21 -14.11 0.98
CA LYS A 378 0.33 -13.34 1.87
C LYS A 378 1.03 -12.12 2.46
N SER A 379 2.33 -12.23 2.70
CA SER A 379 3.15 -11.10 3.16
C SER A 379 3.26 -10.03 2.06
N SER A 380 3.51 -10.44 0.82
CA SER A 380 3.66 -9.54 -0.33
C SER A 380 2.34 -8.84 -0.65
N GLU A 381 1.22 -9.57 -0.65
CA GLU A 381 -0.13 -9.01 -0.81
C GLU A 381 -0.46 -7.97 0.27
N LYS A 382 -0.10 -8.23 1.53
CA LYS A 382 -0.29 -7.26 2.63
C LYS A 382 0.52 -5.98 2.45
N GLN A 383 1.64 -6.07 1.75
CA GLN A 383 2.51 -4.94 1.45
C GLN A 383 2.12 -4.22 0.15
N GLY A 384 1.10 -4.71 -0.55
CA GLY A 384 0.70 -4.19 -1.87
C GLY A 384 1.72 -4.49 -2.97
N ILE A 385 2.59 -5.49 -2.76
CA ILE A 385 3.63 -5.88 -3.71
C ILE A 385 3.08 -7.05 -4.53
N PRO A 386 3.05 -6.96 -5.88
CA PRO A 386 2.49 -8.00 -6.73
C PRO A 386 3.39 -9.25 -6.85
N PHE A 387 4.67 -9.13 -6.47
CA PHE A 387 5.67 -10.19 -6.52
C PHE A 387 6.17 -10.59 -5.12
N ALA A 388 6.67 -11.81 -5.03
CA ALA A 388 7.37 -12.33 -3.85
C ALA A 388 8.77 -12.78 -4.25
N ARG A 389 9.74 -12.59 -3.33
CA ARG A 389 11.15 -12.95 -3.51
C ARG A 389 11.51 -14.17 -2.69
N LEU A 390 12.22 -15.12 -3.30
CA LEU A 390 12.73 -16.32 -2.63
C LEU A 390 14.24 -16.40 -2.74
N SER A 391 14.91 -16.62 -1.60
CA SER A 391 16.36 -16.78 -1.55
C SER A 391 16.75 -18.21 -1.88
N THR A 392 17.63 -18.38 -2.85
CA THR A 392 18.14 -19.66 -3.32
C THR A 392 19.65 -19.75 -3.08
N LYS A 393 20.25 -20.92 -3.30
CA LYS A 393 21.72 -21.07 -3.28
C LYS A 393 22.44 -20.38 -4.45
N TYR A 394 21.72 -19.96 -5.48
CA TYR A 394 22.25 -19.34 -6.70
C TYR A 394 21.90 -17.86 -6.83
N GLY A 395 21.22 -17.27 -5.83
CA GLY A 395 20.72 -15.90 -5.87
C GLY A 395 19.25 -15.80 -5.46
N PHE A 396 18.57 -14.74 -5.88
CA PHE A 396 17.15 -14.53 -5.61
C PHE A 396 16.30 -14.89 -6.83
N GLU A 397 15.11 -15.42 -6.58
CA GLU A 397 14.13 -15.75 -7.61
C GLU A 397 12.79 -15.12 -7.26
N TYR A 398 12.11 -14.56 -8.26
CA TYR A 398 10.83 -13.89 -8.09
C TYR A 398 9.70 -14.67 -8.72
N PHE A 399 8.52 -14.48 -8.15
CA PHE A 399 7.29 -15.05 -8.66
C PHE A 399 6.10 -14.15 -8.31
N TYR A 400 5.03 -14.26 -9.09
CA TYR A 400 3.85 -13.38 -8.94
C TYR A 400 2.55 -14.08 -9.32
N TYR A 401 1.42 -13.41 -9.01
CA TYR A 401 0.09 -13.83 -9.42
C TYR A 401 -0.32 -13.20 -10.73
N ALA A 402 -0.60 -14.03 -11.73
CA ALA A 402 -1.28 -13.57 -12.93
C ALA A 402 -2.73 -14.04 -12.93
N ASP A 403 -3.59 -13.11 -13.34
CA ASP A 403 -4.98 -13.38 -13.65
C ASP A 403 -5.07 -13.92 -15.09
N TYR A 404 -5.89 -14.95 -15.27
CA TYR A 404 -6.19 -15.59 -16.53
C TYR A 404 -7.69 -15.58 -16.74
N ASP A 405 -8.10 -15.17 -17.94
CA ASP A 405 -9.46 -15.40 -18.42
C ASP A 405 -9.57 -16.85 -18.86
N VAL A 406 -10.50 -17.55 -18.24
CA VAL A 406 -10.83 -18.93 -18.56
C VAL A 406 -12.15 -18.94 -19.32
N ILE A 407 -12.09 -19.39 -20.56
CA ILE A 407 -13.26 -19.55 -21.42
C ILE A 407 -13.78 -20.98 -21.23
N MET A 408 -14.97 -21.07 -20.64
CA MET A 408 -15.64 -22.34 -20.37
C MET A 408 -16.70 -22.63 -21.45
N ASP A 409 -16.73 -23.87 -21.95
CA ASP A 409 -17.87 -24.45 -22.68
C ASP A 409 -18.36 -25.68 -21.92
N LYS A 410 -19.62 -25.69 -21.48
CA LYS A 410 -20.24 -26.81 -20.76
C LYS A 410 -19.36 -27.37 -19.63
N ASP A 411 -18.87 -26.45 -18.79
CA ASP A 411 -17.98 -26.72 -17.63
C ASP A 411 -16.59 -27.31 -17.97
N LYS A 412 -16.22 -27.33 -19.25
CA LYS A 412 -14.85 -27.65 -19.69
C LYS A 412 -14.11 -26.37 -20.04
N VAL A 413 -12.87 -26.26 -19.58
CA VAL A 413 -11.95 -25.21 -20.00
C VAL A 413 -11.60 -25.48 -21.46
N VAL A 414 -11.97 -24.57 -22.35
CA VAL A 414 -11.64 -24.66 -23.79
C VAL A 414 -10.44 -23.79 -24.12
N GLU A 415 -10.32 -22.65 -23.46
CA GLU A 415 -9.22 -21.72 -23.67
C GLU A 415 -8.88 -20.98 -22.37
N GLU A 416 -7.58 -20.83 -22.10
CA GLU A 416 -7.07 -19.95 -21.04
C GLU A 416 -6.19 -18.89 -21.69
N LYS A 417 -6.52 -17.61 -21.47
CA LYS A 417 -5.71 -16.49 -21.95
C LYS A 417 -5.24 -15.68 -20.74
N PRO A 418 -3.94 -15.31 -20.67
CA PRO A 418 -3.51 -14.35 -19.67
C PRO A 418 -4.30 -13.05 -19.90
N VAL A 419 -4.72 -12.39 -18.81
CA VAL A 419 -5.28 -11.05 -18.93
C VAL A 419 -4.16 -10.17 -19.51
N LYS A 420 -4.29 -9.81 -20.79
CA LYS A 420 -3.18 -9.30 -21.61
C LYS A 420 -2.48 -8.10 -20.99
N LYS A 421 -3.28 -7.27 -20.30
CA LYS A 421 -2.79 -6.10 -19.59
C LYS A 421 -1.89 -6.46 -18.40
N SER A 422 -2.20 -7.52 -17.64
CA SER A 422 -1.39 -7.89 -16.47
C SER A 422 -0.06 -8.57 -16.85
N LEU A 423 -0.05 -9.48 -17.82
CA LEU A 423 1.15 -10.31 -18.02
C LEU A 423 2.32 -9.51 -18.61
N GLU A 424 2.05 -8.71 -19.64
CA GLU A 424 3.08 -7.88 -20.29
C GLU A 424 3.54 -6.74 -19.36
N GLU A 425 2.61 -6.08 -18.65
CA GLU A 425 2.96 -5.06 -17.65
C GLU A 425 3.77 -5.66 -16.49
N TYR A 426 3.39 -6.83 -15.96
CA TYR A 426 4.14 -7.47 -14.87
C TYR A 426 5.47 -8.07 -15.32
N MET A 427 5.58 -8.59 -16.55
CA MET A 427 6.87 -9.02 -17.08
C MET A 427 7.80 -7.82 -17.29
N LYS A 428 7.26 -6.70 -17.76
CA LYS A 428 8.01 -5.45 -17.87
C LYS A 428 8.43 -4.93 -16.49
N GLU A 429 7.55 -4.92 -15.50
CA GLU A 429 7.88 -4.56 -14.12
C GLU A 429 8.91 -5.53 -13.49
N TYR A 430 8.83 -6.82 -13.81
CA TYR A 430 9.82 -7.81 -13.39
C TYR A 430 11.20 -7.55 -14.01
N ASP A 431 11.24 -7.26 -15.30
CA ASP A 431 12.46 -6.89 -16.01
C ASP A 431 13.02 -5.56 -15.46
N GLU A 432 12.16 -4.58 -15.16
CA GLU A 432 12.51 -3.31 -14.52
C GLU A 432 13.00 -3.51 -13.07
N LEU A 433 12.43 -4.45 -12.30
CA LEU A 433 12.86 -4.78 -10.94
C LEU A 433 14.22 -5.50 -10.93
N LEU A 434 14.44 -6.40 -11.89
CA LEU A 434 15.73 -7.01 -12.17
C LEU A 434 16.76 -5.95 -12.58
N ASP A 435 16.38 -5.02 -13.45
CA ASP A 435 17.21 -3.90 -13.87
C ASP A 435 17.45 -2.92 -12.72
N LEU A 436 16.55 -2.76 -11.75
CA LEU A 436 16.76 -1.97 -10.52
C LEU A 436 17.74 -2.67 -9.56
N GLU A 437 17.59 -3.99 -9.35
CA GLU A 437 18.53 -4.76 -8.52
C GLU A 437 19.92 -4.89 -9.17
N LEU A 438 20.02 -4.76 -10.49
CA LEU A 438 21.28 -4.74 -11.24
C LEU A 438 21.79 -3.31 -11.53
N GLY A 439 20.92 -2.31 -11.50
CA GLY A 439 21.14 -0.97 -12.06
C GLY A 439 21.56 0.10 -11.06
N ASP A 440 21.48 -0.18 -9.77
CA ASP A 440 21.99 0.70 -8.70
C ASP A 440 23.43 0.35 -8.25
N LEU A 441 24.14 -0.52 -8.97
CA LEU A 441 25.52 -0.87 -8.65
C LEU A 441 26.51 0.13 -9.27
N THR A 442 26.98 1.10 -8.49
CA THR A 442 28.31 1.69 -8.70
C THR A 442 29.36 0.62 -8.38
N LEU A 443 29.78 -0.09 -9.43
CA LEU A 443 30.51 -1.35 -9.33
C LEU A 443 31.99 -1.16 -8.93
N GLY A 444 32.22 -0.87 -7.65
CA GLY A 444 33.36 -1.42 -6.91
C GLY A 444 33.15 -2.90 -6.53
N ASP A 445 32.01 -3.48 -6.92
CA ASP A 445 31.58 -4.80 -6.48
C ASP A 445 32.13 -5.92 -7.38
N LEU A 446 33.03 -6.71 -6.80
CA LEU A 446 33.73 -7.81 -7.46
C LEU A 446 32.78 -8.95 -7.87
N LEU A 447 32.80 -9.32 -9.16
CA LEU A 447 32.52 -10.70 -9.56
C LEU A 447 33.78 -11.55 -9.29
N CYS A 448 33.87 -12.16 -8.12
CA CYS A 448 34.95 -13.07 -7.75
C CYS A 448 34.73 -14.49 -8.29
N SER A 449 35.55 -14.91 -9.25
CA SER A 449 36.10 -16.27 -9.24
C SER A 449 37.55 -16.21 -8.80
N ASN A 450 38.09 -17.29 -8.24
CA ASN A 450 39.44 -17.36 -7.67
C ASN A 450 40.59 -16.94 -8.61
N THR A 451 40.36 -16.60 -9.88
CA THR A 451 41.40 -16.20 -10.84
C THR A 451 41.08 -14.99 -11.74
N LYS A 452 39.84 -14.47 -11.80
CA LYS A 452 39.49 -13.39 -12.76
C LYS A 452 38.47 -12.40 -12.19
N LYS A 453 38.68 -11.11 -12.49
CA LYS A 453 37.81 -9.98 -12.11
C LYS A 453 37.29 -9.26 -13.35
N PHE A 454 36.07 -8.74 -13.28
CA PHE A 454 35.42 -7.97 -14.34
C PHE A 454 35.03 -6.58 -13.84
N TYR A 455 35.08 -5.57 -14.70
CA TYR A 455 34.85 -4.16 -14.38
C TYR A 455 33.92 -3.52 -15.42
N LYS A 456 33.11 -2.54 -15.05
CA LYS A 456 32.32 -1.72 -15.98
C LYS A 456 32.84 -0.29 -15.96
N ILE A 457 33.28 0.24 -17.10
CA ILE A 457 33.78 1.62 -17.23
C ILE A 457 33.13 2.22 -18.47
N ASN A 458 32.43 3.36 -18.32
CA ASN A 458 31.78 4.08 -19.43
C ASN A 458 30.96 3.16 -20.36
N ASP A 459 30.07 2.35 -19.77
CA ASP A 459 29.20 1.37 -20.46
C ASP A 459 29.88 0.25 -21.24
N LYS A 460 31.17 0.02 -21.00
CA LYS A 460 31.93 -1.11 -21.55
C LYS A 460 32.41 -2.02 -20.42
N TYR A 461 32.42 -3.33 -20.64
CA TYR A 461 32.88 -4.29 -19.64
C TYR A 461 34.33 -4.68 -19.93
N TYR A 462 35.13 -4.84 -18.89
CA TYR A 462 36.57 -5.11 -18.98
C TYR A 462 36.92 -6.30 -18.11
N LYS A 463 37.84 -7.14 -18.57
CA LYS A 463 38.33 -8.32 -17.85
C LYS A 463 39.80 -8.13 -17.46
N SER A 464 40.11 -8.32 -16.18
CA SER A 464 41.47 -8.19 -15.63
C SER A 464 42.20 -9.53 -15.63
N LYS A 465 43.52 -9.47 -15.85
CA LYS A 465 44.37 -10.64 -15.99
C LYS A 465 44.89 -11.22 -14.68
N THR A 466 45.28 -10.40 -13.69
CA THR A 466 45.91 -10.94 -12.47
C THR A 466 46.01 -9.91 -11.35
N LYS A 467 46.18 -10.40 -10.12
CA LYS A 467 46.37 -9.63 -8.88
C LYS A 467 47.79 -9.03 -8.87
N LEU A 468 47.94 -7.81 -9.37
CA LEU A 468 49.12 -6.98 -9.11
C LEU A 468 48.63 -5.66 -8.52
N MET A 469 49.29 -5.25 -7.44
CA MET A 469 48.95 -4.03 -6.72
C MET A 469 49.21 -2.82 -7.64
N GLU A 470 48.25 -1.90 -7.58
CA GLU A 470 48.33 -0.48 -7.98
C GLU A 470 48.27 -0.06 -9.45
N ASP A 471 48.43 -0.94 -10.45
CA ASP A 471 48.20 -0.56 -11.87
C ASP A 471 47.24 -1.51 -12.61
N TYR A 472 46.03 -1.02 -12.92
CA TYR A 472 45.00 -1.80 -13.62
C TYR A 472 45.31 -1.91 -15.12
N THR A 473 45.69 -3.10 -15.58
CA THR A 473 45.74 -3.44 -17.02
C THR A 473 44.53 -4.29 -17.41
N TYR A 474 43.83 -3.91 -18.49
CA TYR A 474 42.62 -4.56 -18.98
C TYR A 474 42.91 -5.29 -20.30
N ASP A 475 42.51 -6.56 -20.42
CA ASP A 475 42.84 -7.39 -21.59
C ASP A 475 41.86 -7.23 -22.76
N GLU A 476 40.57 -7.05 -22.47
CA GLU A 476 39.51 -7.21 -23.46
C GLU A 476 38.28 -6.39 -23.05
N ILE A 477 37.74 -5.62 -24.00
CA ILE A 477 36.42 -5.03 -23.88
C ILE A 477 35.41 -6.11 -24.26
N ILE A 478 34.52 -6.43 -23.33
CA ILE A 478 33.46 -7.40 -23.49
C ILE A 478 32.15 -6.63 -23.52
N ASP A 479 31.26 -6.97 -24.45
CA ASP A 479 29.91 -6.44 -24.44
C ASP A 479 29.02 -7.18 -23.41
N ARG A 480 27.84 -6.61 -23.17
CA ARG A 480 26.87 -7.10 -22.18
C ARG A 480 26.44 -8.53 -22.47
N GLU A 481 26.16 -8.86 -23.73
CA GLU A 481 25.66 -10.18 -24.12
C GLU A 481 26.72 -11.25 -23.85
N ARG A 482 27.97 -10.96 -24.19
CA ARG A 482 29.08 -11.87 -23.96
C ARG A 482 29.41 -12.04 -22.48
N LEU A 483 29.22 -11.02 -21.63
CA LEU A 483 29.35 -11.14 -20.18
C LEU A 483 28.25 -12.05 -19.58
N LEU A 484 27.00 -11.90 -20.00
CA LEU A 484 25.88 -12.71 -19.54
C LEU A 484 26.05 -14.19 -19.93
N VAL A 485 26.56 -14.46 -21.14
CA VAL A 485 26.93 -15.82 -21.58
C VAL A 485 28.02 -16.41 -20.70
N LEU A 486 29.06 -15.64 -20.35
CA LEU A 486 30.14 -16.11 -19.48
C LEU A 486 29.64 -16.46 -18.07
N ILE A 487 28.77 -15.65 -17.48
CA ILE A 487 28.15 -15.93 -16.17
C ILE A 487 27.35 -17.23 -16.22
N LYS A 488 26.54 -17.41 -17.28
CA LYS A 488 25.64 -18.55 -17.47
C LYS A 488 26.37 -19.86 -17.78
N GLU A 489 27.41 -19.82 -18.61
CA GLU A 489 28.12 -21.03 -19.09
C GLU A 489 29.26 -21.49 -18.16
N LYS A 490 29.94 -20.56 -17.47
CA LYS A 490 31.11 -20.89 -16.64
C LYS A 490 30.80 -20.99 -15.15
N GLY A 491 29.53 -20.81 -14.76
CA GLY A 491 29.09 -20.96 -13.37
C GLY A 491 29.73 -19.94 -12.42
N TYR A 492 29.97 -18.72 -12.90
CA TYR A 492 30.52 -17.65 -12.06
C TYR A 492 29.48 -17.21 -11.03
N SER A 493 29.82 -17.32 -9.74
CA SER A 493 29.00 -16.83 -8.63
C SER A 493 29.33 -15.36 -8.34
N ALA A 494 28.31 -14.50 -8.30
CA ALA A 494 28.47 -13.16 -7.76
C ALA A 494 28.68 -13.24 -6.24
N ASN A 495 29.89 -12.88 -5.79
CA ASN A 495 30.19 -12.74 -4.36
C ASN A 495 30.15 -11.26 -4.01
N TRP A 496 29.14 -10.87 -3.27
CA TRP A 496 28.91 -9.51 -2.83
C TRP A 496 29.85 -9.19 -1.65
N GLN A 497 30.78 -8.27 -1.84
CA GLN A 497 31.69 -7.84 -0.78
C GLN A 497 31.58 -6.32 -0.64
N PHE A 498 30.90 -5.86 0.41
CA PHE A 498 30.80 -4.44 0.74
C PHE A 498 32.14 -3.94 1.26
N ASP A 499 32.87 -3.17 0.45
CA ASP A 499 33.99 -2.37 0.92
C ASP A 499 33.44 -1.07 1.55
N ILE A 500 33.22 -1.10 2.85
CA ILE A 500 33.42 0.11 3.66
C ILE A 500 34.94 0.26 3.74
N GLU A 501 35.50 1.43 3.43
CA GLU A 501 36.91 1.73 3.69
C GLU A 501 37.21 1.56 5.19
N LYS A 502 37.53 0.33 5.57
CA LYS A 502 38.05 -0.02 6.88
C LYS A 502 39.56 0.11 6.78
N VAL A 503 40.08 1.23 7.23
CA VAL A 503 41.50 1.31 7.53
C VAL A 503 41.72 0.54 8.84
N ASN A 504 42.19 -0.70 8.74
CA ASN A 504 42.60 -1.49 9.90
C ASN A 504 43.93 -0.93 10.41
N LEU A 505 43.87 0.04 11.33
CA LEU A 505 45.04 0.60 12.01
C LEU A 505 45.15 -0.05 13.39
N SER A 506 45.91 -1.15 13.44
CA SER A 506 46.21 -2.00 14.62
C SER A 506 45.05 -2.85 15.17
N GLN A 507 45.39 -4.02 15.72
CA GLN A 507 44.43 -5.02 16.20
C GLN A 507 43.64 -4.61 17.47
N LYS A 508 43.94 -3.47 18.10
CA LYS A 508 43.35 -3.10 19.41
C LYS A 508 42.33 -1.96 19.36
N ASN A 509 42.40 -1.03 18.41
CA ASN A 509 41.49 0.12 18.35
C ASN A 509 40.84 0.23 16.96
N LYS A 510 39.50 0.21 16.90
CA LYS A 510 38.75 0.38 15.65
C LYS A 510 38.39 1.86 15.48
N TYR A 511 38.76 2.46 14.35
CA TYR A 511 38.39 3.83 14.00
C TYR A 511 37.45 3.82 12.79
N TYR A 512 36.61 4.85 12.66
CA TYR A 512 35.83 5.08 11.44
C TYR A 512 35.71 6.58 11.14
N LEU A 513 35.59 6.90 9.85
CA LEU A 513 35.47 8.27 9.34
C LEU A 513 34.01 8.56 9.03
N LYS A 514 33.46 9.66 9.56
CA LYS A 514 32.14 10.15 9.20
C LYS A 514 32.19 11.68 9.16
N ASP A 515 31.74 12.26 8.05
CA ASP A 515 31.67 13.73 7.86
C ASP A 515 33.03 14.45 8.09
N ASN A 516 34.15 13.84 7.65
CA ASN A 516 35.54 14.29 7.87
C ASN A 516 36.01 14.29 9.35
N ILE A 517 35.25 13.69 10.25
CA ILE A 517 35.57 13.56 11.67
C ILE A 517 35.88 12.08 11.96
N ILE A 518 36.94 11.82 12.74
CA ILE A 518 37.35 10.46 13.08
C ILE A 518 36.80 10.07 14.45
N TYR A 519 36.17 8.90 14.50
CA TYR A 519 35.57 8.35 15.71
C TYR A 519 36.30 7.08 16.12
N GLN A 520 36.62 6.95 17.41
CA GLN A 520 37.21 5.73 17.99
C GLN A 520 36.13 4.90 18.68
N TYR A 521 36.10 3.60 18.38
CA TYR A 521 35.23 2.64 19.04
C TYR A 521 35.80 2.28 20.42
N LYS A 522 35.04 2.57 21.48
CA LYS A 522 35.24 1.91 22.77
C LYS A 522 34.50 0.58 22.74
N ASN A 523 35.20 -0.52 22.95
CA ASN A 523 34.65 -1.88 22.95
C ASN A 523 33.73 -2.12 24.17
N ASP A 524 32.57 -1.46 24.22
CA ASP A 524 31.50 -1.79 25.17
C ASP A 524 30.25 -2.22 24.39
N PHE A 525 29.93 -3.51 24.47
CA PHE A 525 28.91 -4.20 23.66
C PHE A 525 27.46 -3.78 23.93
N ILE A 526 27.20 -2.73 24.73
CA ILE A 526 25.84 -2.41 25.18
C ILE A 526 25.40 -0.96 24.89
N LYS A 527 26.29 -0.03 24.55
CA LYS A 527 25.88 1.30 24.03
C LYS A 527 26.91 1.79 23.00
N LEU A 528 26.44 2.29 21.86
CA LEU A 528 27.25 2.96 20.83
C LEU A 528 27.81 4.29 21.39
N ASN A 529 28.77 4.20 22.30
CA ASN A 529 29.52 5.35 22.78
C ASN A 529 30.76 5.49 21.90
N CYS A 530 30.66 6.38 20.91
CA CYS A 530 31.79 6.82 20.12
C CYS A 530 32.29 8.14 20.73
N THR A 531 33.61 8.28 20.87
CA THR A 531 34.24 9.57 21.14
C THR A 531 34.86 10.09 19.86
N GLU A 532 34.54 11.33 19.51
CA GLU A 532 35.28 12.08 18.50
C GLU A 532 36.74 12.20 18.97
N VAL A 533 37.66 11.93 18.05
CA VAL A 533 39.08 11.99 18.33
C VAL A 533 39.70 13.04 17.43
N ASN A 534 40.43 13.98 18.03
CA ASN A 534 41.18 14.98 17.28
C ASN A 534 42.18 14.27 16.35
N LYS A 535 42.21 14.69 15.08
CA LYS A 535 43.14 14.25 14.05
C LYS A 535 44.60 14.27 14.51
N GLU A 536 45.01 15.26 15.31
CA GLU A 536 46.36 15.39 15.86
C GLU A 536 46.69 14.28 16.87
N ALA A 537 45.71 13.84 17.67
CA ALA A 537 45.88 12.75 18.62
C ALA A 537 46.10 11.40 17.92
N ILE A 538 45.43 11.18 16.79
CA ILE A 538 45.61 9.98 15.95
C ILE A 538 46.98 10.01 15.26
N MET A 539 47.42 11.16 14.76
CA MET A 539 48.76 11.29 14.16
C MET A 539 49.85 11.01 15.21
N CYS A 540 49.66 11.42 16.46
CA CYS A 540 50.58 11.13 17.56
C CYS A 540 50.60 9.63 17.93
N GLU A 541 49.45 8.96 17.90
CA GLU A 541 49.32 7.51 18.14
C GLU A 541 49.94 6.69 16.98
N LEU A 542 49.84 7.18 15.74
CA LEU A 542 50.46 6.61 14.54
C LEU A 542 51.97 6.81 14.51
N GLU A 543 52.48 7.97 14.92
CA GLU A 543 53.93 8.19 15.06
C GLU A 543 54.54 7.28 16.15
N LEU A 544 53.81 7.03 17.24
CA LEU A 544 54.22 6.10 18.29
C LEU A 544 54.25 4.65 17.80
N SER A 545 53.25 4.22 17.02
CA SER A 545 53.19 2.85 16.48
C SER A 545 54.22 2.62 15.36
N LEU A 546 54.47 3.61 14.50
CA LEU A 546 55.56 3.56 13.52
C LEU A 546 56.96 3.53 14.18
N LYS A 547 57.18 4.24 15.29
CA LYS A 547 58.42 4.15 16.08
C LYS A 547 58.56 2.80 16.77
N LEU A 548 57.47 2.22 17.30
CA LEU A 548 57.46 0.89 17.91
C LEU A 548 57.76 -0.23 16.89
N ASP A 549 57.19 -0.15 15.69
CA ASP A 549 57.46 -1.12 14.61
C ASP A 549 58.89 -1.00 14.04
N PHE A 550 59.46 0.21 14.00
CA PHE A 550 60.88 0.40 13.63
C PHE A 550 61.86 -0.16 14.67
N THR A 551 61.47 -0.16 15.94
CA THR A 551 62.31 -0.70 17.03
C THR A 551 62.19 -2.23 17.11
N LEU A 552 61.02 -2.80 16.80
CA LEU A 552 60.78 -4.25 16.78
C LEU A 552 61.38 -4.95 15.56
N ASN A 553 61.45 -4.28 14.39
CA ASN A 553 62.06 -4.84 13.18
C ASN A 553 63.61 -4.81 13.17
N ASN A 554 64.25 -4.37 14.25
CA ASN A 554 65.72 -4.41 14.41
C ASN A 554 66.20 -5.39 15.50
N ILE A 555 65.34 -6.31 15.97
CA ILE A 555 65.70 -7.31 17.01
C ILE A 555 65.53 -8.77 16.55
N TYR A 556 65.22 -9.05 15.27
CA TYR A 556 65.19 -10.42 14.76
C TYR A 556 65.83 -10.58 13.38
#